data_AF-A0A1V6KBH0-F1
#
_entry.id   AF-A0A1V6KBH0-F1
#
_cell.length_a   1.000
_cell.length_b   1.000
_cell.length_c   1.000
_cell.angle_alpha   90.00
_cell.angle_beta   90.00
_cell.angle_gamma   90.00
#
_symmetry.space_group_name_H-M   'P 1'
#
loop_
_entity.id
_entity.type
_entity.pdbx_description
1 polymer ?
#
loop_
_entity_poly.entity_id
_entity_poly.type
_entity_poly.pdbx_seq_one_letter_code
_entity_poly.pdbx_strand_id
1 'polypeptide(L)'
;MESVWRSGFFQHLLSAFSLNMTGVLVMMILSVLVSQLISNVPMVALFLPLMLSAGAGAKELMALAAGSTIAGNLFILGAASNIIIIQHAEKENRGESLSFLEFAKAGIPLTIINTAVYLLFFEIF
;
A
#
# COMPACT_ATOMS: atom_id res chain seq x y z
N MET A 1 -1.83 15.99 1.17
CA MET A 1 -2.05 15.08 2.31
C MET A 1 -2.33 15.78 3.60
N GLU A 2 -1.62 16.87 3.91
CA GLU A 2 -1.87 17.65 5.13
C GLU A 2 -3.31 18.15 5.26
N SER A 3 -3.97 18.51 4.15
CA SER A 3 -5.39 18.89 4.11
C SER A 3 -6.35 17.75 4.46
N VAL A 4 -6.04 16.50 4.06
CA VAL A 4 -6.81 15.30 4.40
C VAL A 4 -6.59 14.89 5.85
N TRP A 5 -5.38 15.09 6.37
CA TRP A 5 -5.07 14.88 7.78
C TRP A 5 -5.82 15.88 8.68
N ARG A 6 -5.87 17.15 8.28
CA ARG A 6 -6.53 18.22 9.04
C ARG A 6 -8.07 18.11 9.02
N SER A 7 -8.65 17.37 8.07
CA SER A 7 -10.11 17.23 7.98
C SER A 7 -10.70 16.31 9.05
N GLY A 8 -9.88 15.56 9.81
CA GLY A 8 -10.35 14.63 10.83
C GLY A 8 -10.96 13.33 10.26
N PHE A 9 -11.10 13.20 8.93
CA PHE A 9 -11.75 12.08 8.27
C PHE A 9 -11.10 10.73 8.64
N PHE A 10 -9.78 10.67 8.60
CA PHE A 10 -9.04 9.45 8.93
C PHE A 10 -9.05 9.17 10.43
N GLN A 11 -8.95 10.20 11.28
CA GLN A 11 -9.04 10.06 12.73
C GLN A 11 -10.40 9.47 13.15
N HIS A 12 -11.49 9.88 12.50
CA HIS A 12 -12.81 9.29 12.70
C HIS A 12 -12.89 7.85 12.19
N LEU A 13 -12.35 7.57 10.99
CA LEU A 13 -12.27 6.21 10.46
C LEU A 13 -11.51 5.29 11.41
N LEU A 14 -10.41 5.76 12.00
CA LEU A 14 -9.57 5.01 12.93
C LEU A 14 -10.21 4.83 14.32
N SER A 15 -11.02 5.79 14.78
CA SER A 15 -11.82 5.57 15.99
C SER A 15 -12.94 4.56 15.78
N ALA A 16 -13.47 4.48 14.56
CA ALA A 16 -14.53 3.53 14.19
C ALA A 16 -13.96 2.12 13.95
N PHE A 17 -12.78 2.04 13.36
CA PHE A 17 -12.02 0.83 13.20
C PHE A 17 -11.05 0.70 14.35
N SER A 18 -11.44 0.02 15.44
CA SER A 18 -10.56 -0.42 16.53
C SER A 18 -9.54 -1.47 16.04
N LEU A 19 -8.86 -1.17 14.94
CA LEU A 19 -7.82 -1.98 14.35
C LEU A 19 -6.69 -1.96 15.38
N ASN A 20 -6.35 -3.13 15.90
CA ASN A 20 -5.07 -3.33 16.56
C ASN A 20 -3.98 -3.06 15.52
N MET A 21 -3.62 -1.78 15.41
CA MET A 21 -2.59 -1.22 14.52
C MET A 21 -1.18 -1.71 14.90
N THR A 22 -1.11 -2.59 15.90
CA THR A 22 0.10 -3.21 16.43
C THR A 22 0.38 -4.58 15.81
N GLY A 23 -0.54 -5.16 15.03
CA GLY A 23 -0.32 -6.44 14.37
C GLY A 23 0.43 -6.30 13.05
N VAL A 24 1.62 -6.89 12.91
CA VAL A 24 2.38 -6.96 11.65
C VAL A 24 1.52 -7.48 10.48
N LEU A 25 0.75 -8.55 10.70
CA LEU A 25 -0.14 -9.12 9.70
C LEU A 25 -1.23 -8.13 9.27
N VAL A 26 -1.86 -7.47 10.24
CA VAL A 26 -2.91 -6.47 10.00
C VAL A 26 -2.34 -5.30 9.20
N MET A 27 -1.14 -4.83 9.57
CA MET A 27 -0.46 -3.74 8.88
C MET A 27 -0.05 -4.10 7.46
N MET A 28 0.48 -5.30 7.23
CA MET A 28 0.81 -5.77 5.89
C MET A 28 -0.43 -5.79 4.99
N ILE A 29 -1.52 -6.41 5.45
CA ILE A 29 -2.76 -6.55 4.66
C ILE A 29 -3.41 -5.19 4.41
N LEU A 30 -3.55 -4.35 5.45
CA LEU A 30 -4.10 -3.00 5.30
C LEU A 30 -3.28 -2.17 4.33
N SER A 31 -1.95 -2.21 4.44
CA SER A 31 -1.07 -1.46 3.55
C SER A 31 -1.23 -1.89 2.11
N VAL A 32 -1.31 -3.19 1.84
CA VAL A 32 -1.53 -3.71 0.48
C VAL A 32 -2.87 -3.26 -0.10
N LEU A 33 -3.95 -3.37 0.67
CA LEU A 33 -5.31 -3.08 0.20
C LEU A 33 -5.58 -1.58 0.08
N VAL A 34 -5.26 -0.79 1.11
CA VAL A 34 -5.56 0.64 1.14
C VAL A 34 -4.69 1.39 0.12
N SER A 35 -3.45 0.95 -0.12
CA SER A 35 -2.61 1.55 -1.17
C SER A 35 -3.19 1.39 -2.58
N GLN A 36 -4.15 0.49 -2.84
CA GLN A 36 -4.82 0.46 -4.15
C GLN A 36 -5.74 1.66 -4.38
N LEU A 37 -6.23 2.28 -3.31
CA LEU A 37 -7.16 3.42 -3.37
C LEU A 37 -6.43 4.76 -3.36
N ILE A 38 -5.38 4.86 -2.55
CA ILE A 38 -4.67 6.14 -2.33
C ILE A 38 -3.23 6.15 -2.84
N SER A 39 -2.69 5.04 -3.34
CA SER A 39 -1.27 4.84 -3.70
C SER A 39 -0.33 4.60 -2.50
N ASN A 40 0.88 4.11 -2.78
CA ASN A 40 1.88 3.74 -1.77
C ASN A 40 2.41 4.91 -0.93
N VAL A 41 2.90 5.98 -1.56
CA VAL A 41 3.49 7.15 -0.87
C VAL A 41 2.45 7.88 0.01
N PRO A 42 1.29 8.28 -0.55
CA PRO A 42 0.09 8.66 0.21
C PRO A 42 -0.23 7.83 1.45
N MET A 43 -0.23 6.50 1.33
CA MET A 43 -0.57 5.59 2.42
C MET A 43 0.40 5.74 3.59
N VAL A 44 1.71 5.69 3.32
CA VAL A 44 2.73 5.86 4.36
C VAL A 44 2.63 7.23 5.02
N ALA A 45 2.44 8.30 4.23
CA ALA A 45 2.33 9.66 4.76
C ALA A 45 1.16 9.84 5.72
N LEU A 46 0.05 9.12 5.51
CA LEU A 46 -1.12 9.16 6.39
C LEU A 46 -0.98 8.25 7.60
N PHE A 47 -0.45 7.04 7.44
CA PHE A 47 -0.41 6.02 8.50
C PHE A 47 0.77 6.16 9.46
N LEU A 48 1.91 6.67 8.98
CA LEU A 48 3.11 6.87 9.81
C LEU A 48 2.85 7.68 11.10
N PRO A 49 2.24 8.89 11.07
CA PRO A 49 2.00 9.65 12.29
C PRO A 49 1.04 8.94 13.26
N LEU A 50 0.10 8.15 12.74
CA LEU A 50 -0.86 7.39 13.55
C LEU A 50 -0.18 6.24 14.27
N MET A 51 0.65 5.49 13.56
CA MET A 51 1.40 4.38 14.12
C MET A 51 2.36 4.85 15.21
N LEU A 52 3.09 5.94 14.96
CA LEU A 52 3.96 6.54 15.97
C LEU A 52 3.18 7.01 17.21
N SER A 53 2.01 7.63 17.02
CA SER A 53 1.14 8.05 18.15
C SER A 53 0.57 6.87 18.94
N ALA A 54 0.36 5.73 18.27
CA ALA A 54 -0.11 4.49 18.88
C ALA A 54 1.01 3.64 19.53
N GLY A 55 2.26 4.11 19.51
CA GLY A 55 3.40 3.41 20.09
C GLY A 55 3.94 2.26 19.24
N ALA A 56 3.74 2.30 17.92
CA ALA A 56 4.28 1.30 16.99
C ALA A 56 5.81 1.20 17.10
N GLY A 57 6.31 -0.02 17.16
CA GLY A 57 7.73 -0.33 17.16
C GLY A 57 8.30 -0.43 15.75
N ALA A 58 9.59 -0.80 15.69
CA ALA A 58 10.28 -0.95 14.42
C ALA A 58 9.63 -2.02 13.51
N LYS A 59 9.09 -3.11 14.07
CA LYS A 59 8.48 -4.20 13.30
C LYS A 59 7.23 -3.74 12.57
N GLU A 60 6.35 -3.00 13.25
CA GLU A 60 5.12 -2.48 12.68
C GLU A 60 5.42 -1.42 11.61
N LEU A 61 6.40 -0.56 11.85
CA LEU A 61 6.85 0.43 10.85
C LEU A 61 7.46 -0.23 9.61
N MET A 62 8.25 -1.30 9.80
CA MET A 62 8.77 -2.12 8.70
C MET A 62 7.63 -2.81 7.94
N ALA A 63 6.60 -3.30 8.63
CA ALA A 63 5.43 -3.90 8.01
C ALA A 63 4.63 -2.89 7.17
N LEU A 64 4.44 -1.66 7.66
CA LEU A 64 3.87 -0.56 6.87
C LEU A 64 4.70 -0.27 5.62
N ALA A 65 6.02 -0.15 5.77
CA ALA A 65 6.93 0.14 4.66
C ALA A 65 6.93 -0.99 3.61
N ALA A 66 7.04 -2.25 4.04
CA ALA A 66 7.03 -3.40 3.16
C ALA A 66 5.68 -3.54 2.43
N GLY A 67 4.58 -3.54 3.20
CA GLY A 67 3.23 -3.70 2.66
C GLY A 67 2.85 -2.61 1.66
N SER A 68 3.10 -1.34 1.97
CA SER A 68 2.81 -0.22 1.06
C SER A 68 3.67 -0.25 -0.20
N THR A 69 4.93 -0.72 -0.11
CA THR A 69 5.81 -0.84 -1.27
C THR A 69 5.32 -1.94 -2.22
N ILE A 70 5.08 -3.15 -1.71
CA ILE A 70 4.63 -4.28 -2.55
C ILE A 70 3.20 -4.13 -3.04
N ALA A 71 2.40 -3.27 -2.41
CA ALA A 71 1.07 -2.90 -2.89
C ALA A 71 1.12 -2.35 -4.32
N GLY A 72 2.21 -1.66 -4.68
CA GLY A 72 2.42 -1.12 -6.03
C GLY A 72 2.44 -2.20 -7.12
N ASN A 73 2.69 -3.46 -6.76
CA ASN A 73 2.68 -4.55 -7.73
C ASN A 73 1.27 -5.08 -8.02
N LEU A 74 0.28 -4.84 -7.14
CA LEU A 74 -1.02 -5.52 -7.20
C LEU A 74 -1.88 -5.05 -8.38
N PHE A 75 -2.15 -3.75 -8.45
CA PHE A 75 -2.89 -3.11 -9.53
C PHE A 75 -2.17 -1.86 -10.03
N ILE A 76 -2.55 -1.41 -11.23
CA ILE A 76 -2.02 -0.18 -11.85
C ILE A 76 -2.13 1.02 -10.91
N LEU A 77 -3.25 1.16 -10.19
CA LEU A 77 -3.48 2.30 -9.29
C LEU A 77 -2.64 2.26 -8.00
N GLY A 78 -2.05 1.10 -7.67
CA GLY A 78 -1.28 0.92 -6.43
C GLY A 78 -0.03 1.79 -6.34
N ALA A 79 0.51 2.26 -7.47
CA ALA A 79 1.65 3.15 -7.52
C ALA A 79 1.53 4.18 -8.65
N ALA A 80 1.87 5.43 -8.37
CA ALA A 80 1.89 6.49 -9.39
C ALA A 80 2.84 6.16 -10.55
N SER A 81 3.96 5.47 -10.28
CA SER A 81 4.92 5.01 -11.29
C SER A 81 4.29 4.12 -12.36
N ASN A 82 3.33 3.27 -11.98
CA ASN A 82 2.64 2.38 -12.92
C ASN A 82 1.80 3.18 -13.90
N ILE A 83 1.08 4.19 -13.40
CA ILE A 83 0.27 5.08 -14.25
C ILE A 83 1.19 5.85 -15.19
N ILE A 84 2.30 6.39 -14.69
CA ILE A 84 3.28 7.14 -15.49
C ILE A 84 3.82 6.29 -16.64
N ILE A 85 4.26 5.05 -16.36
CA ILE A 85 4.84 4.19 -17.40
C ILE A 85 3.80 3.72 -18.42
N ILE A 86 2.56 3.43 -17.98
CA ILE A 86 1.47 3.00 -18.87
C ILE A 86 1.02 4.15 -19.77
N GLN A 87 0.84 5.35 -19.24
CA GLN A 87 0.52 6.54 -20.03
C GLN A 87 1.63 6.88 -21.04
N HIS A 88 2.89 6.69 -20.63
CA HIS A 88 4.01 6.87 -21.54
C HIS A 88 4.00 5.82 -22.66
N ALA A 89 3.79 4.53 -22.33
CA ALA A 89 3.68 3.47 -23.32
C ALA A 89 2.51 3.68 -24.29
N GLU A 90 1.35 4.09 -23.79
CA GLU A 90 0.17 4.43 -24.61
C GLU A 90 0.49 5.55 -25.62
N LYS A 91 1.21 6.58 -25.16
CA LYS A 91 1.62 7.70 -26.01
C LYS A 91 2.60 7.28 -27.11
N GLU A 92 3.60 6.46 -26.78
CA GLU A 92 4.65 6.03 -27.72
C GLU A 92 4.14 4.97 -28.72
N ASN A 93 3.22 4.09 -28.31
CA ASN A 93 2.71 2.99 -29.12
C ASN A 93 1.34 3.28 -29.79
N ARG A 94 1.05 4.55 -30.11
CA ARG A 94 -0.18 4.96 -30.84
C ARG A 94 -1.50 4.49 -30.16
N GLY A 95 -1.54 4.50 -28.84
CA GLY A 95 -2.71 4.09 -28.06
C GLY A 95 -2.69 2.65 -27.55
N GLU A 96 -1.66 1.86 -27.88
CA GLU A 96 -1.50 0.52 -27.33
C GLU A 96 -0.71 0.56 -26.00
N SER A 97 -1.30 0.03 -24.94
CA SER A 97 -0.61 -0.14 -23.66
C SER A 97 -1.16 -1.33 -22.87
N LEU A 98 -0.64 -1.52 -21.67
CA LEU A 98 -1.04 -2.62 -20.81
C LEU A 98 -2.41 -2.34 -20.16
N SER A 99 -3.37 -3.23 -20.37
CA SER A 99 -4.68 -3.13 -19.72
C SER A 99 -4.60 -3.46 -18.22
N PHE A 100 -5.64 -3.03 -17.48
CA PHE A 100 -5.77 -3.32 -16.05
C PHE A 100 -5.67 -4.82 -15.73
N LEU A 101 -6.34 -5.66 -16.53
CA LEU A 101 -6.36 -7.11 -16.30
C LEU A 101 -5.03 -7.77 -16.66
N GLU A 102 -4.33 -7.28 -17.68
CA GLU A 102 -3.00 -7.80 -18.03
C GLU A 102 -1.98 -7.48 -16.94
N PHE A 103 -2.01 -6.26 -16.39
CA PHE A 103 -1.20 -5.92 -15.24
C PHE A 103 -1.56 -6.80 -14.03
N ALA A 104 -2.85 -6.91 -13.70
CA ALA A 104 -3.32 -7.68 -12.55
C ALA A 104 -2.97 -9.18 -12.63
N LYS A 105 -2.94 -9.77 -13.84
CA LYS A 105 -2.55 -11.18 -14.04
C LYS A 105 -1.14 -11.48 -13.55
N ALA A 106 -0.20 -10.55 -13.71
CA ALA A 106 1.16 -10.68 -13.17
C ALA A 106 1.25 -10.11 -11.74
N GLY A 107 0.53 -9.03 -11.48
CA GLY A 107 0.58 -8.30 -10.22
C GLY A 107 0.05 -9.07 -9.02
N ILE A 108 -1.14 -9.68 -9.15
CA ILE A 108 -1.77 -10.47 -8.08
C ILE A 108 -0.84 -11.59 -7.56
N PRO A 109 -0.36 -12.53 -8.39
CA PRO A 109 0.49 -13.60 -7.89
C PRO A 109 1.81 -13.07 -7.31
N LEU A 110 2.41 -12.03 -7.91
CA LEU A 110 3.64 -11.45 -7.40
C LEU A 110 3.45 -10.80 -6.03
N THR A 111 2.36 -10.04 -5.83
CA THR A 111 2.04 -9.45 -4.53
C THR A 111 1.76 -10.51 -3.47
N ILE A 112 1.05 -11.60 -3.82
CA ILE A 112 0.80 -12.71 -2.88
C ILE A 112 2.11 -13.36 -2.44
N ILE A 113 3.00 -13.70 -3.38
CA ILE A 113 4.29 -14.31 -3.09
C ILE A 113 5.13 -13.40 -2.20
N ASN A 114 5.26 -12.12 -2.56
CA ASN A 114 6.03 -11.16 -1.77
C ASN A 114 5.43 -11.00 -0.36
N THR A 115 4.10 -10.93 -0.24
CA THR A 115 3.43 -10.84 1.06
C THR A 115 3.76 -12.06 1.92
N ALA A 116 3.70 -13.27 1.37
CA ALA A 116 4.06 -14.49 2.08
C ALA A 116 5.54 -14.48 2.53
N VAL A 117 6.46 -14.05 1.68
CA VAL A 117 7.89 -13.92 2.02
C VAL A 117 8.11 -12.95 3.17
N TYR A 118 7.46 -11.78 3.15
CA TYR A 118 7.58 -10.80 4.23
C TYR A 118 6.94 -11.29 5.54
N LEU A 119 5.78 -11.95 5.48
CA LEU A 119 5.16 -12.51 6.68
C LEU A 119 6.05 -13.58 7.31
N LEU A 120 6.62 -14.48 6.50
CA LEU A 120 7.58 -15.47 6.97
C LEU A 120 8.84 -14.82 7.57
N PHE A 121 9.33 -13.74 6.96
CA PHE A 121 10.45 -12.98 7.53
C PHE A 121 10.13 -12.43 8.92
N PHE A 122 8.95 -11.82 9.11
CA PHE A 122 8.54 -11.28 10.41
C PHE A 122 8.20 -12.34 11.46
N GLU A 123 7.85 -13.56 11.06
CA GLU A 123 7.68 -14.67 11.98
C GLU A 123 9.03 -15.20 12.50
N ILE A 124 10.07 -15.17 11.65
CA ILE A 124 11.41 -15.66 12.02
C ILE A 124 12.21 -14.61 12.82
N PHE A 125 12.05 -13.32 12.50
CA PHE A 125 12.84 -12.21 13.06
C PHE A 125 11.99 -11.23 13.86
#